data_AF-A0A453T189-F1
#
_entry.id   AF-A0A453T189-F1
#
_cell.length_a   1.000
_cell.length_b   1.000
_cell.length_c   1.000
_cell.angle_alpha   90.00
_cell.angle_beta   90.00
_cell.angle_gamma   90.00
#
_symmetry.space_group_name_H-M   'P 1'
#
loop_
_entity.id
_entity.type
_entity.pdbx_description
1 polymer ?
#
loop_
_entity_poly.entity_id
_entity_poly.type
_entity_poly.pdbx_seq_one_letter_code
_entity_poly.pdbx_strand_id
1 'polypeptide(L)' 'MAATFLSVILKILVITLASSSLLTQGEGKYVCQGKCEDIPDCDNWCKSPGGHPKGGQCVPPLYQFCCCIE' A
#
# COMPACT_ATOMS: atom_id res chain seq x y z
N MET A 1 35.63 -4.48 14.12
CA MET A 1 34.76 -5.27 13.20
C MET A 1 33.28 -5.14 13.58
N ALA A 2 32.86 -5.27 14.83
CA ALA A 2 31.44 -5.19 15.22
C ALA A 2 30.72 -3.85 14.88
N ALA A 3 31.41 -2.72 14.99
CA ALA A 3 30.81 -1.40 14.75
C ALA A 3 30.40 -1.16 13.28
N THR A 4 31.11 -1.75 12.32
CA THR A 4 30.77 -1.64 10.89
C THR A 4 29.54 -2.49 10.54
N PHE A 5 29.41 -3.67 11.15
CA PHE A 5 28.24 -4.54 10.94
C PHE A 5 26.96 -3.92 11.49
N LEU A 6 27.01 -3.29 12.68
CA LEU A 6 25.87 -2.56 13.25
C LEU A 6 25.40 -1.41 12.34
N SER A 7 26.34 -0.67 11.74
CA SER A 7 26.01 0.43 10.82
C SER A 7 25.32 -0.06 9.53
N VAL A 8 25.76 -1.20 8.99
CA VAL A 8 25.17 -1.80 7.79
C VAL A 8 23.76 -2.33 8.08
N ILE A 9 23.57 -3.01 9.21
CA ILE A 9 22.26 -3.54 9.63
C ILE A 9 21.26 -2.40 9.84
N LEU A 10 21.66 -1.32 10.51
CA LEU A 10 20.81 -0.15 10.71
C LEU A 10 20.39 0.51 9.39
N LYS A 11 21.30 0.62 8.42
CA LYS A 11 20.99 1.16 7.08
C LYS A 11 19.98 0.30 6.32
N ILE A 12 20.14 -1.02 6.37
CA ILE A 12 19.20 -1.97 5.73
C ILE A 12 17.81 -1.85 6.37
N LEU A 13 17.75 -1.74 7.70
CA LEU A 13 16.49 -1.62 8.45
C LEU A 13 15.72 -0.33 8.08
N VAL A 14 16.43 0.78 7.91
CA VAL A 14 15.85 2.07 7.49
C VAL A 14 15.27 1.99 6.08
N ILE A 15 15.94 1.32 5.15
CA ILE A 15 15.45 1.17 3.77
C ILE A 15 14.17 0.33 3.73
N THR A 16 14.10 -0.77 4.49
CA THR A 16 12.90 -1.63 4.57
C THR A 16 11.71 -0.95 5.23
N LEU A 17 11.95 -0.07 6.20
CA LEU A 17 10.88 0.71 6.85
C LEU A 17 10.36 1.82 5.93
N ALA A 18 11.24 2.46 5.15
CA ALA A 18 10.86 3.51 4.21
C ALA A 18 10.03 2.98 3.02
N SER A 19 10.25 1.74 2.57
CA SER A 19 9.41 1.11 1.55
C SER A 19 8.03 0.70 2.08
N SER A 20 7.90 0.51 3.39
CA SER A 20 6.62 0.17 4.03
C SER A 20 5.73 1.40 4.26
N SER A 21 6.33 2.58 4.44
CA SER A 21 5.59 3.83 4.66
C SER A 21 5.08 4.49 3.37
N LEU A 22 5.57 4.09 2.19
CA LEU A 22 5.04 4.54 0.90
C LEU A 22 3.66 3.96 0.56
N LEU A 23 3.22 2.91 1.27
CA LEU A 23 1.86 2.37 1.16
C LEU A 23 0.85 3.06 2.09
N THR A 24 1.31 4.00 2.93
CA THR A 24 0.45 4.73 3.87
C THR A 24 0.33 6.19 3.43
N GLN A 25 -0.24 6.43 2.26
CA GLN A 25 -0.73 7.76 1.87
C GLN A 25 -2.25 7.75 1.82
N GLY A 26 -2.87 8.40 2.81
CA GLY A 26 -4.31 8.65 2.83
C GLY A 26 -4.84 8.66 4.26
N GLU A 27 -4.96 9.85 4.83
CA GLU A 27 -5.64 10.10 6.08
C GLU A 27 -7.04 9.46 6.06
N GLY A 28 -7.20 8.39 6.86
CA GLY A 28 -8.48 7.75 7.13
C GLY A 28 -9.03 6.87 6.00
N LYS A 29 -9.00 5.55 6.24
CA LYS A 29 -10.00 4.60 5.73
C LYS A 29 -9.82 4.04 4.32
N TYR A 30 -8.62 4.12 3.71
CA TYR A 30 -8.36 3.53 2.40
C TYR A 30 -7.14 2.59 2.43
N VAL A 31 -7.28 1.37 1.89
CA VAL A 31 -6.23 0.36 1.73
C VAL A 31 -5.95 0.17 0.24
N CYS A 32 -4.82 0.69 -0.24
CA CYS A 32 -4.43 0.62 -1.64
C CYS A 32 -3.68 -0.69 -1.95
N GLN A 33 -4.19 -1.46 -2.90
CA GLN A 33 -3.78 -2.86 -3.13
C GLN A 33 -2.88 -3.01 -4.36
N GLY A 34 -3.12 -2.22 -5.39
CA GLY A 34 -2.40 -2.33 -6.64
C GLY A 34 -2.90 -1.36 -7.68
N LYS A 35 -2.46 -1.52 -8.93
CA LYS A 35 -2.87 -0.61 -9.97
C LYS A 35 -4.30 -0.90 -10.46
N CYS A 36 -5.05 0.11 -10.85
CA CYS A 36 -6.37 -0.09 -11.47
C CYS A 36 -6.31 -0.74 -12.86
N GLU A 37 -5.16 -0.66 -13.56
CA GLU A 37 -4.95 -1.46 -14.78
C GLU A 37 -4.89 -2.96 -14.47
N ASP A 38 -4.30 -3.34 -13.33
CA ASP A 38 -4.24 -4.74 -12.87
C ASP A 38 -5.56 -5.18 -12.21
N ILE A 39 -6.32 -4.22 -11.67
CA ILE A 39 -7.60 -4.42 -10.97
C ILE A 39 -8.68 -3.57 -11.66
N PRO A 40 -9.16 -3.99 -12.85
CA PRO A 40 -10.09 -3.20 -13.67
C PRO A 40 -11.44 -2.95 -13.00
N ASP A 41 -11.83 -3.81 -12.04
CA ASP A 41 -13.06 -3.69 -11.29
C ASP A 41 -12.76 -3.54 -9.79
N CYS A 42 -12.10 -2.43 -9.45
CA CYS A 42 -11.63 -2.13 -8.10
C CYS A 42 -12.74 -2.24 -7.04
N ASP A 43 -13.94 -1.75 -7.34
CA ASP A 43 -15.07 -1.78 -6.41
C ASP A 43 -15.49 -3.22 -6.08
N ASN A 44 -15.70 -4.05 -7.10
CA ASN A 44 -16.07 -5.45 -6.90
C ASN A 44 -14.94 -6.28 -6.31
N TRP A 45 -13.69 -6.01 -6.70
CA TRP A 45 -12.51 -6.65 -6.12
C TRP A 45 -12.43 -6.43 -4.61
N CYS A 46 -12.63 -5.18 -4.17
CA CYS A 46 -12.66 -4.85 -2.75
C CYS A 46 -13.84 -5.50 -2.03
N LYS A 47 -15.01 -5.63 -2.66
CA LYS A 47 -16.21 -6.30 -2.10
C LYS A 47 -16.11 -7.82 -2.04
N SER A 48 -14.99 -8.42 -2.49
CA SER A 48 -14.78 -9.86 -2.43
C SER A 48 -14.97 -10.40 -1.00
N PRO A 49 -15.45 -11.65 -0.83
CA PRO A 49 -15.63 -12.25 0.48
C PRO A 49 -14.35 -12.18 1.33
N GLY A 50 -14.42 -11.55 2.51
CA GLY A 50 -13.27 -11.32 3.39
C GLY A 50 -12.47 -10.05 3.10
N GLY A 51 -12.89 -9.25 2.12
CA GLY A 51 -12.32 -7.93 1.80
C GLY A 51 -13.05 -6.78 2.49
N HIS A 52 -13.24 -5.69 1.76
CA HIS A 52 -13.79 -4.42 2.24
C HIS A 52 -15.22 -4.22 1.71
N PRO A 53 -16.26 -4.34 2.55
CA PRO A 53 -17.66 -4.32 2.10
C PRO A 53 -18.12 -2.97 1.57
N LYS A 54 -17.40 -1.89 1.90
CA LYS A 54 -17.67 -0.54 1.38
C LYS A 54 -17.13 -0.33 -0.05
N GLY A 55 -16.47 -1.34 -0.62
CA GLY A 55 -15.94 -1.27 -1.97
C GLY A 55 -14.61 -0.54 -2.05
N GLY A 56 -14.32 -0.02 -3.24
CA GLY A 56 -13.04 0.62 -3.53
C GLY A 56 -13.14 1.54 -4.73
N GLN A 57 -12.16 2.43 -4.84
CA GLN A 57 -12.10 3.39 -5.93
C GLN A 57 -10.66 3.60 -6.39
N CYS A 58 -10.54 3.94 -7.68
CA CYS A 58 -9.28 4.37 -8.27
C CYS A 58 -9.02 5.83 -7.88
N VAL A 59 -7.96 6.08 -7.10
CA VAL A 59 -7.65 7.42 -6.61
C VAL A 59 -6.58 8.12 -7.45
N PRO A 60 -6.60 9.47 -7.55
CA PRO A 60 -5.55 10.26 -8.20
C PRO A 60 -4.17 10.09 -7.54
N PRO A 61 -3.05 10.46 -8.19
CA PRO A 61 -2.93 11.44 -9.29
C PRO A 61 -3.14 10.92 -10.72
N LEU A 62 -3.28 9.61 -10.94
CA LEU A 62 -3.46 9.03 -12.29
C LEU A 62 -4.61 8.02 -12.40
N TYR A 63 -5.54 7.99 -11.42
CA TYR A 63 -6.51 6.89 -11.28
C TYR A 63 -5.83 5.51 -11.31
N GLN A 64 -4.56 5.51 -10.91
CA GLN A 64 -3.67 4.39 -11.15
C GLN A 64 -3.75 3.38 -10.04
N PHE A 65 -4.21 3.74 -8.84
CA PHE A 65 -4.21 2.84 -7.69
C PHE A 65 -5.62 2.53 -7.23
N CYS A 66 -5.93 1.24 -7.14
CA CYS A 66 -7.17 0.73 -6.56
C CYS A 66 -7.04 0.76 -5.03
N CYS A 67 -7.91 1.52 -4.38
CA CYS A 67 -7.93 1.66 -2.93
C CYS A 67 -9.29 1.28 -2.37
N CYS A 68 -9.28 0.27 -1.50
CA CYS A 68 -10.46 -0.25 -0.82
C CYS A 68 -10.82 0.58 0.40
N ILE A 69 -12.11 0.77 0.66
CA ILE A 69 -12.62 1.59 1.75
C ILE A 69 -12.88 0.70 2.97
N GLU A 70 -12.15 0.92 4.06
CA GLU A 70 -12.37 0.23 5.35
C GLU A 70 -13.77 0.53 5.93
#